data_AF-A0AAE0FTE9-F1
#
_entry.id   AF-A0AAE0FTE9-F1
#
_cell.length_a   1.000
_cell.length_b   1.000
_cell.length_c   1.000
_cell.angle_alpha   90.00
_cell.angle_beta   90.00
_cell.angle_gamma   90.00
#
_symmetry.space_group_name_H-M   'P 1'
#
loop_
_entity.id
_entity.type
_entity.pdbx_description
1 polymer ?
#
loop_
_entity_poly.entity_id
_entity_poly.type
_entity_poly.pdbx_seq_one_letter_code
_entity_poly.pdbx_strand_id
1 'polypeptide(L)' 'MVSQVEADTALGTTYLYEYAVTTDYGTKTILALVAVANQKLYNLNVTFGNDGFYGETSADVVADLRKIFDNFSILA' A
#
# COMPACT_ATOMS: atom_id res chain seq x y z
N MET A 1 -11.03 -11.21 0.36
CA MET A 1 -10.87 -11.21 1.83
C MET A 1 -10.02 -10.00 2.16
N VAL A 2 -10.56 -9.00 2.88
CA VAL A 2 -9.83 -7.77 3.26
C VAL A 2 -9.26 -8.02 4.65
N SER A 3 -7.94 -7.90 4.85
CA SER A 3 -7.33 -8.01 6.17
C SER A 3 -7.05 -6.62 6.74
N GLN A 4 -7.75 -6.25 7.80
CA GLN A 4 -7.42 -5.09 8.62
C GLN A 4 -6.21 -5.43 9.48
N VAL A 5 -5.14 -4.63 9.39
CA VAL A 5 -3.98 -4.70 10.28
C VAL A 5 -3.94 -3.37 11.03
N GLU A 6 -4.17 -3.41 12.34
CA GLU A 6 -4.03 -2.24 13.21
C GLU A 6 -2.54 -2.10 13.57
N ALA A 7 -1.85 -1.20 12.88
CA ALA A 7 -0.49 -0.80 13.25
C ALA A 7 -0.58 0.43 14.18
N ASP A 8 -0.28 0.22 15.46
CA ASP A 8 -0.21 1.27 16.48
C ASP A 8 1.18 1.92 16.49
N THR A 9 1.36 2.99 15.72
CA THR A 9 2.45 3.96 15.90
C THR A 9 2.08 5.31 15.27
N ALA A 10 1.93 6.37 16.10
CA ALA A 10 1.94 7.80 15.74
C ALA A 10 0.97 8.32 14.63
N LEU A 11 0.20 7.45 13.98
CA LEU A 11 -0.56 7.72 12.75
C LEU A 11 -2.04 7.34 12.88
N GLY A 12 -2.68 7.59 14.02
CA GLY A 12 -4.11 7.29 14.18
C GLY A 12 -4.49 5.89 13.67
N THR A 13 -5.58 5.79 12.90
CA THR A 13 -5.95 4.54 12.23
C THR A 13 -5.37 4.51 10.81
N THR A 14 -4.68 3.41 10.48
CA THR A 14 -4.15 3.13 9.15
C THR A 14 -4.91 1.98 8.49
N TYR A 15 -5.06 2.04 7.17
CA TYR A 15 -5.71 1.03 6.35
C TYR A 15 -4.82 0.71 5.16
N LEU A 16 -4.52 -0.57 4.96
CA LEU A 16 -3.79 -1.05 3.80
C LEU A 16 -4.74 -1.80 2.86
N TYR A 17 -4.75 -1.38 1.60
CA TYR A 17 -5.55 -1.99 0.54
C TYR A 17 -4.63 -2.54 -0.55
N GLU A 18 -4.90 -3.76 -0.97
CA GLU A 18 -4.27 -4.39 -2.12
C GLU A 18 -5.37 -4.77 -3.10
N TYR A 19 -5.26 -4.31 -4.35
CA TYR A 19 -6.22 -4.65 -5.40
C TYR A 19 -5.55 -4.71 -6.77
N ALA A 20 -6.02 -5.65 -7.59
CA ALA A 20 -5.61 -5.78 -8.98
C ALA A 20 -6.65 -5.13 -9.89
N VAL A 21 -6.18 -4.31 -10.83
CA VAL A 21 -6.99 -3.69 -11.88
C VAL A 21 -6.59 -4.33 -13.20
N THR A 22 -7.55 -4.99 -13.86
CA THR A 22 -7.34 -5.59 -15.18
C THR A 22 -8.08 -4.79 -16.24
N THR A 23 -7.37 -4.43 -17.30
CA THR A 23 -7.87 -3.69 -18.46
C THR A 23 -7.50 -4.43 -19.74
N ASP A 24 -7.99 -3.97 -20.89
CA ASP A 24 -7.56 -4.48 -22.21
C ASP A 24 -6.05 -4.31 -22.46
N TYR A 25 -5.40 -3.42 -21.69
CA TYR A 25 -3.96 -3.13 -21.76
C TYR A 25 -3.13 -3.91 -20.72
N GLY A 26 -3.75 -4.86 -20.02
CA GLY A 26 -3.11 -5.73 -19.02
C GLY A 26 -3.54 -5.45 -17.58
N THR A 27 -2.91 -6.19 -16.66
CA THR A 27 -3.19 -6.14 -15.22
C THR A 27 -2.15 -5.30 -14.48
N LYS A 28 -2.63 -4.43 -13.59
CA LYS A 28 -1.82 -3.67 -12.64
C LYS A 28 -2.22 -4.04 -11.22
N THR A 29 -1.26 -4.14 -10.32
CA THR A 29 -1.49 -4.26 -8.89
C THR A 29 -1.31 -2.89 -8.27
N ILE A 30 -2.23 -2.53 -7.37
CA ILE A 30 -2.21 -1.29 -6.62
C ILE A 30 -2.18 -1.64 -5.14
N LEU A 31 -1.21 -1.08 -4.44
CA LEU A 31 -1.09 -1.14 -2.99
C LEU A 31 -1.26 0.28 -2.44
N ALA A 32 -2.25 0.47 -1.57
CA ALA A 32 -2.63 1.77 -1.05
C ALA A 32 -2.62 1.78 0.48
N LEU A 33 -1.85 2.68 1.08
CA LEU A 33 -1.90 2.99 2.51
C LEU A 33 -2.71 4.27 2.71
N VAL A 34 -3.78 4.18 3.49
CA VAL A 34 -4.60 5.31 3.90
C VAL A 34 -4.45 5.51 5.40
N ALA A 35 -4.07 6.71 5.81
CA ALA A 35 -3.92 7.08 7.21
C ALA A 35 -4.70 8.37 7.52
N VAL A 36 -5.29 8.44 8.71
CA VAL A 36 -5.91 9.66 9.22
C VAL A 36 -5.11 10.17 10.41
N ALA A 37 -4.49 11.34 10.26
CA ALA A 37 -3.69 11.98 11.29
C ALA A 37 -3.91 13.49 11.27
N ASN A 38 -3.90 14.16 12.43
CA ASN A 38 -4.03 15.61 12.53
C ASN A 38 -5.21 16.21 11.75
N GLN A 39 -6.36 15.52 11.75
CA GLN A 39 -7.58 15.89 11.01
C GLN A 39 -7.40 15.96 9.48
N LYS A 40 -6.36 15.29 8.95
CA LYS A 40 -6.07 15.19 7.52
C LYS A 40 -6.02 13.73 7.07
N LEU A 41 -6.41 13.50 5.82
CA LEU A 41 -6.30 12.22 5.14
C LEU A 41 -4.99 12.16 4.37
N TYR A 42 -4.23 11.10 4.58
CA TYR A 42 -2.99 10.80 3.87
C TYR A 42 -3.21 9.52 3.09
N ASN A 43 -2.86 9.53 1.80
CA ASN A 43 -2.99 8.38 0.93
C ASN A 43 -1.69 8.20 0.13
N LEU A 44 -1.04 7.05 0.32
CA LEU A 44 0.13 6.65 -0.46
C LEU A 44 -0.26 5.47 -1.33
N ASN A 45 -0.27 5.68 -2.64
CA ASN A 45 -0.59 4.65 -3.64
C ASN A 45 0.67 4.27 -4.39
N VAL A 46 0.94 2.97 -4.49
CA VAL A 46 1.97 2.41 -5.36
C VAL A 46 1.28 1.51 -6.38
N THR A 47 1.50 1.79 -7.66
CA THR A 47 0.95 1.02 -8.77
C THR A 47 2.09 0.36 -9.54
N PHE A 48 2.00 -0.94 -9.78
CA PHE A 48 3.01 -1.71 -10.49
C PHE A 48 2.37 -2.73 -11.44
N GLY A 49 3.14 -3.18 -12.43
CA GLY A 49 2.70 -4.20 -13.38
C GLY A 49 2.63 -5.59 -12.73
N ASN A 50 1.81 -6.48 -13.30
CA ASN A 50 1.77 -7.88 -12.87
C ASN A 50 3.09 -8.63 -13.15
N ASP A 51 3.94 -8.06 -14.01
CA ASP A 51 5.31 -8.51 -14.30
C ASP A 51 6.32 -8.07 -13.21
N GLY A 52 5.82 -7.47 -12.13
CA GLY A 52 6.62 -6.90 -11.04
C GLY A 52 7.31 -5.59 -11.40
N PHE A 53 8.06 -5.04 -10.43
CA PHE A 53 9.18 -4.16 -10.70
C PHE A 53 10.41 -5.07 -10.91
N TYR A 54 11.14 -4.90 -12.00
CA TYR A 54 12.46 -5.54 -12.19
C TYR A 54 12.51 -7.09 -12.05
N GLY A 55 11.46 -7.82 -12.42
CA GLY A 55 11.48 -9.30 -12.43
C GLY A 55 11.16 -9.96 -11.09
N GLU A 56 10.73 -9.19 -10.09
CA GLU A 56 10.21 -9.68 -8.82
C GLU A 56 8.75 -10.12 -8.94
N THR A 57 8.30 -11.06 -8.10
CA THR A 57 6.87 -11.42 -8.09
C THR A 57 6.06 -10.31 -7.41
N SER A 58 4.76 -10.23 -7.71
CA SER A 58 3.86 -9.27 -7.06
C SER A 58 3.83 -9.43 -5.53
N ALA A 59 4.07 -10.63 -5.00
CA ALA A 59 4.15 -10.88 -3.56
C ALA A 59 5.41 -10.27 -2.92
N ASP A 60 6.55 -10.34 -3.61
CA ASP A 60 7.81 -9.78 -3.12
C ASP A 60 7.74 -8.25 -3.05
N VAL A 61 7.20 -7.63 -4.12
CA VAL A 61 6.96 -6.18 -4.17
C VAL A 61 6.00 -5.75 -3.05
N VAL A 62 4.93 -6.50 -2.79
CA VAL A 62 4.01 -6.20 -1.67
C VAL A 62 4.72 -6.30 -0.32
N ALA A 63 5.57 -7.32 -0.11
CA ALA A 63 6.30 -7.48 1.15
C ALA A 63 7.27 -6.32 1.41
N ASP A 64 7.97 -5.84 0.38
CA ASP A 64 8.88 -4.71 0.51
C ASP A 64 8.14 -3.38 0.68
N LEU A 65 7.04 -3.17 -0.03
CA LEU A 65 6.20 -1.99 0.15
C LEU A 65 5.56 -1.96 1.56
N ARG A 66 5.20 -3.12 2.13
CA ARG A 66 4.76 -3.21 3.53
C ARG A 66 5.83 -2.70 4.50
N LYS A 67 7.11 -3.03 4.28
CA LYS A 67 8.21 -2.48 5.10
C LYS A 67 8.32 -0.96 4.98
N ILE A 68 8.07 -0.40 3.79
CA ILE A 68 8.04 1.06 3.61
C ILE A 68 6.87 1.66 4.39
N PHE A 69 5.70 1.02 4.36
CA PHE A 69 4.53 1.47 5.11
C PHE A 69 4.68 1.35 6.62
N ASP A 70 5.33 0.29 7.11
CA ASP A 70 5.64 0.12 8.55
C ASP A 70 6.58 1.23 9.07
N ASN A 71 7.40 1.81 8.19
CA ASN A 71 8.28 2.94 8.51
C ASN A 71 7.69 4.30 8.11
N PHE A 72 6.48 4.35 7.57
CA PHE A 72 5.85 5.60 7.19
C PHE A 72 5.51 6.40 8.44
N SER A 73 5.89 7.68 8.45
CA SER A 73 5.56 8.61 9.54
C SER A 73 5.15 9.96 8.96
N ILE A 74 4.24 10.63 9.66
CA ILE A 74 3.82 11.98 9.34
C ILE A 74 4.50 12.88 10.36
N LEU A 75 5.46 13.67 9.90
CA LEU A 75 6.12 14.69 10.71
C LEU A 75 5.10 15.83 10.94
N ALA A 76 4.82 16.11 12.21
CA ALA A 76 3.91 17.17 12.66
C ALA A 76 4.51 18.56 12.49
#